data_AF-A0A2U0H773-F1
#
_entry.id   AF-A0A2U0H773-F1
#
_cell.length_a   1.000
_cell.length_b   1.000
_cell.length_c   1.000
_cell.angle_alpha   90.00
_cell.angle_beta   90.00
_cell.angle_gamma   90.00
#
_symmetry.space_group_name_H-M   'P 1'
#
loop_
_entity.id
_entity.type
_entity.pdbx_description
1 polymer ?
#
loop_
_entity_poly.entity_id
_entity_poly.type
_entity_poly.pdbx_seq_one_letter_code
_entity_poly.pdbx_strand_id
1 'polypeptide(L)' 'MAQDEVHTRSNRGQWENYVEGRPELSASFSSKDEAVDQGRALADELGTHHTVDDAEPTGTITDEGEPAADSDPVI' A
#
# COMPACT_ATOMS: atom_id res chain seq x y z
N MET A 1 -10.13 -9.50 -5.09
CA MET A 1 -8.90 -9.87 -4.38
C MET A 1 -7.84 -9.89 -5.45
N ALA A 2 -7.04 -8.82 -5.49
CA ALA A 2 -5.97 -8.70 -6.48
C ALA A 2 -4.90 -9.70 -6.06
N GLN A 3 -4.62 -10.69 -6.92
CA GLN A 3 -3.51 -11.59 -6.67
C GLN A 3 -2.24 -10.74 -6.60
N ASP A 4 -1.35 -11.05 -5.65
CA ASP A 4 -0.13 -10.28 -5.38
C ASP A 4 -0.34 -8.95 -4.61
N GLU A 5 -1.52 -8.66 -4.07
CA GLU A 5 -1.71 -7.47 -3.21
C GLU A 5 -0.88 -7.58 -1.92
N VAL A 6 -0.22 -6.47 -1.56
CA VAL A 6 0.65 -6.39 -0.38
C VAL A 6 -0.13 -5.78 0.77
N HIS A 7 -0.23 -6.50 1.88
CA HIS A 7 -0.89 -6.06 3.10
C HIS A 7 0.11 -5.90 4.24
N THR A 8 0.25 -4.69 4.76
CA THR A 8 0.95 -4.45 6.02
C THR A 8 -0.05 -4.49 7.16
N ARG A 9 0.11 -5.41 8.12
CA ARG A 9 -0.77 -5.50 9.29
C ARG A 9 0.02 -5.54 10.59
N SER A 10 -0.59 -5.00 11.64
CA SER A 10 -0.08 -5.18 13.00
C SER A 10 -0.52 -6.53 13.57
N ASN A 11 0.42 -7.31 14.09
CA ASN A 11 0.20 -8.60 14.70
C ASN A 11 0.95 -8.68 16.04
N ARG A 12 0.20 -8.57 17.15
CA ARG A 12 0.72 -8.67 18.53
C ARG A 12 1.91 -7.73 18.82
N GLY A 13 1.89 -6.52 18.28
CA GLY A 13 2.95 -5.52 18.46
C GLY A 13 4.14 -5.69 17.50
N GLN A 14 4.10 -6.66 16.60
CA GLN A 14 4.97 -6.71 15.43
C GLN A 14 4.21 -6.27 14.19
N TRP A 15 4.94 -5.83 13.19
CA TRP A 15 4.38 -5.51 11.89
C TRP A 15 4.75 -6.59 10.90
N GLU A 16 3.84 -7.00 10.05
CA GLU A 16 4.14 -7.95 8.98
C GLU A 16 3.57 -7.48 7.65
N ASN A 17 4.36 -7.65 6.60
CA ASN A 17 3.93 -7.57 5.22
C ASN A 17 3.53 -8.97 4.77
N TYR A 18 2.30 -9.12 4.31
CA TYR A 18 1.73 -10.34 3.79
C TYR A 18 1.31 -10.12 2.34
N VAL A 19 1.73 -11.01 1.43
CA VAL A 19 1.37 -10.93 0.01
C VAL A 19 0.35 -12.00 -0.33
N GLU A 20 -0.78 -11.60 -0.92
CA GLU A 20 -1.83 -12.54 -1.28
C GLU A 20 -1.34 -13.55 -2.33
N GLY A 21 -1.32 -14.83 -1.94
CA GLY A 21 -0.87 -15.93 -2.80
C GLY A 21 0.64 -16.16 -2.84
N ARG A 22 1.45 -15.30 -2.21
CA ARG A 22 2.92 -15.43 -2.13
C ARG A 22 3.44 -15.30 -0.70
N PRO A 23 3.18 -16.30 0.17
CA PRO A 23 3.67 -16.25 1.54
C PRO A 23 5.21 -16.21 1.63
N GLU A 24 5.92 -16.61 0.59
CA GLU A 24 7.39 -16.54 0.48
C GLU A 24 7.95 -15.11 0.46
N LEU A 25 7.14 -14.13 0.07
CA LEU A 25 7.50 -12.71 0.07
C LEU A 25 7.10 -12.00 1.37
N SER A 26 6.45 -12.72 2.30
CA SER A 26 6.03 -12.15 3.57
C SER A 26 7.23 -11.85 4.45
N ALA A 27 7.24 -10.69 5.10
CA ALA A 27 8.31 -10.28 5.99
C ALA A 27 7.75 -9.65 7.28
N SER A 28 8.44 -9.87 8.40
CA SER A 28 8.08 -9.29 9.69
C SER A 28 9.10 -8.24 10.12
N PHE A 29 8.59 -7.17 10.72
CA PHE A 29 9.32 -5.97 11.08
C PHE A 29 8.96 -5.55 12.51
N SER A 30 9.90 -4.89 13.16
CA SER A 30 9.71 -4.40 14.54
C SER A 30 8.96 -3.06 14.60
N SER A 31 8.89 -2.33 13.48
CA SER A 31 8.34 -0.97 13.42
C SER A 31 7.34 -0.80 12.28
N LYS A 32 6.34 0.06 12.49
CA LYS A 32 5.31 0.38 11.47
C LYS A 32 5.93 1.02 10.24
N ASP A 33 6.69 2.10 10.43
CA ASP A 33 7.30 2.84 9.33
C ASP A 33 8.18 1.94 8.45
N GLU A 34 8.95 1.04 9.07
CA GLU A 34 9.78 0.07 8.35
C GLU A 34 8.93 -0.92 7.54
N ALA A 35 7.86 -1.45 8.13
CA ALA A 35 6.95 -2.35 7.42
C ALA A 35 6.23 -1.65 6.26
N VAL A 36 5.79 -0.40 6.46
CA VAL A 36 5.09 0.38 5.44
C VAL A 36 6.03 0.74 4.29
N ASP A 37 7.24 1.20 4.58
CA ASP A 37 8.25 1.53 3.55
C ASP A 37 8.59 0.30 2.69
N GLN A 38 8.88 -0.83 3.36
CA GLN A 38 9.17 -2.09 2.68
C GLN A 38 7.96 -2.67 1.93
N GLY A 39 6.76 -2.53 2.49
CA GLY A 39 5.52 -2.99 1.85
C GLY A 39 5.21 -2.19 0.60
N ARG A 40 5.45 -0.87 0.63
CA ARG A 40 5.28 0.00 -0.52
C ARG A 40 6.31 -0.30 -1.61
N ALA A 41 7.58 -0.48 -1.24
CA ALA A 41 8.63 -0.85 -2.19
C ALA A 41 8.32 -2.20 -2.87
N LEU A 42 7.84 -3.18 -2.09
CA LEU A 42 7.44 -4.48 -2.61
C LEU A 42 6.24 -4.35 -3.57
N ALA A 43 5.25 -3.54 -3.22
CA ALA A 43 4.10 -3.35 -4.09
C ALA A 43 4.48 -2.66 -5.41
N ASP A 44 5.40 -1.70 -5.38
CA ASP A 44 5.95 -1.03 -6.56
C ASP A 44 6.70 -2.02 -7.47
N GLU A 45 7.51 -2.91 -6.89
CA GLU A 45 8.22 -3.97 -7.61
C GLU A 45 7.26 -4.96 -8.28
N LEU A 46 6.18 -5.31 -7.60
CA LEU A 46 5.15 -6.23 -8.10
C LEU A 46 4.14 -5.55 -9.05
N GLY A 47 4.15 -4.20 -9.11
CA GLY A 47 3.16 -3.42 -9.87
C GLY A 47 1.74 -3.55 -9.33
N THR A 48 1.60 -3.68 -8.00
CA THR A 48 0.35 -3.94 -7.29
C THR A 48 0.04 -2.84 -6.27
N HIS A 49 -1.07 -2.97 -5.55
CA HIS A 49 -1.45 -2.04 -4.50
C HIS A 49 -0.88 -2.43 -3.14
N HIS A 50 -0.58 -1.43 -2.32
CA HIS A 50 -0.14 -1.60 -0.95
C HIS A 50 -1.22 -1.11 0.01
N THR A 51 -1.73 -2.00 0.86
CA THR A 51 -2.75 -1.70 1.86
C THR A 51 -2.17 -1.83 3.27
N VAL A 52 -2.34 -0.80 4.10
CA VAL A 52 -1.90 -0.82 5.50
C VAL A 52 -3.12 -0.95 6.42
N ASP A 53 -3.24 -2.10 7.09
CA ASP A 53 -4.25 -2.37 8.11
C ASP A 53 -3.70 -1.94 9.48
N ASP A 54 -3.66 -0.62 9.66
CA ASP A 54 -3.46 0.01 10.95
C ASP A 54 -4.85 0.20 11.57
N ALA A 55 -5.06 -0.25 12.80
CA ALA A 55 -6.32 -0.04 13.50
C ALA A 55 -6.49 1.43 13.94
N GLU A 56 -6.28 2.39 13.03
CA GLU A 56 -6.84 3.75 13.05
C GLU A 56 -7.19 4.17 11.60
N PRO A 57 -8.47 4.48 11.30
CA PRO A 57 -8.97 4.65 9.94
C PRO A 57 -8.55 6.02 9.39
N THR A 58 -7.36 6.12 8.83
CA THR A 58 -7.02 7.26 7.97
C THR A 58 -6.74 6.76 6.57
N GLY A 59 -7.83 6.59 5.83
CA GLY A 59 -7.79 6.35 4.39
C GLY A 59 -7.04 7.49 3.70
N THR A 60 -5.96 7.16 3.02
CA THR A 60 -5.39 7.99 1.97
C THR A 60 -5.04 7.05 0.83
N ILE A 61 -6.07 6.65 0.09
CA ILE A 61 -5.93 6.22 -1.29
C ILE A 61 -5.69 7.50 -2.08
N THR A 62 -4.44 7.87 -2.28
CA THR A 62 -4.06 8.89 -3.27
C THR A 62 -3.49 8.15 -4.46
N ASP A 63 -4.38 7.62 -5.30
CA ASP A 63 -4.09 7.39 -6.72
C ASP A 63 -5.39 7.60 -7.51
N GLU A 64 -5.57 8.81 -8.00
CA GLU A 64 -5.99 9.01 -9.39
C GLU A 64 -5.46 10.36 -9.83
N GLY A 65 -4.40 10.32 -10.61
CA GLY A 65 -3.99 11.46 -11.41
C GLY A 65 -4.94 11.58 -12.59
N GLU A 66 -5.49 12.77 -12.81
CA GLU A 66 -5.90 13.20 -14.14
C GLU A 66 -5.48 14.67 -14.35
N PRO A 67 -4.41 14.94 -15.11
CA PRO A 67 -4.09 16.28 -15.56
C PRO A 67 -4.89 16.60 -16.82
N ALA A 68 -5.93 17.42 -16.71
CA ALA A 68 -6.59 18.05 -17.86
C ALA A 68 -6.48 19.56 -17.76
N ALA A 69 -5.37 20.10 -18.27
CA ALA A 69 -5.34 21.45 -18.79
C ALA A 69 -5.98 21.44 -20.18
N ASP A 70 -7.16 22.05 -20.33
CA ASP A 70 -7.79 22.64 -21.54
C ASP A 70 -9.27 22.89 -21.16
N SER A 71 -9.93 24.04 -21.29
CA SER A 71 -9.75 25.24 -22.09
C SER A 71 -10.63 26.35 -21.46
N ASP A 72 -10.12 27.59 -21.41
CA ASP A 72 -10.91 28.83 -21.49
C ASP A 72 -11.82 28.74 -22.74
N PRO A 73 -13.10 29.18 -22.80
CA PRO A 73 -13.53 30.55 -22.45
C PRO A 73 -15.02 30.76 -22.02
N VAL A 74 -15.35 31.93 -21.43
CA VAL A 74 -16.66 32.65 -21.44
C VAL A 74 -16.52 33.81 -20.42
N ILE A 75 -16.65 35.11 -20.69
CA ILE A 75 -17.34 35.94 -21.71
C ILE A 75 -16.55 37.25 -21.88
#